data_AF-A0A0C3JSA3-F1
#
_entry.id   AF-A0A0C3JSA3-F1
#
_cell.length_a   1.000
_cell.length_b   1.000
_cell.length_c   1.000
_cell.angle_alpha   90.00
_cell.angle_beta   90.00
_cell.angle_gamma   90.00
#
_symmetry.space_group_name_H-M   'P 1'
#
loop_
_entity.id
_entity.type
_entity.pdbx_description
1 polymer ?
#
loop_
_entity_poly.entity_id
_entity_poly.type
_entity_poly.pdbx_seq_one_letter_code
_entity_poly.pdbx_strand_id
1 'polypeptide(L)'
;MLSLKIPCQGSPEAPSFSGCPKDLRSYFDDISNSCDGYGLLDGLRHIKLALKYVPFESADLWSHFVEESGGDWTSFTSEVGQLYPELEESSK
;
A
#
# COMPACT_ATOMS: atom_id res chain seq x y z
N MET A 1 16.24 21.06 5.50
CA MET A 1 15.71 19.86 6.16
C MET A 1 14.20 19.85 5.94
N LEU A 2 13.71 19.16 4.91
CA LEU A 2 12.28 18.92 4.78
C LEU A 2 11.93 17.87 5.83
N SER A 3 11.35 18.30 6.95
CA SER A 3 10.76 17.38 7.91
C SER A 3 9.62 16.66 7.21
N LEU A 4 9.89 15.46 6.68
CA LEU A 4 8.92 14.61 6.00
C LEU A 4 7.81 14.28 6.98
N LYS A 5 6.71 15.04 6.93
CA LYS A 5 5.60 14.89 7.86
C LYS A 5 4.67 13.81 7.32
N ILE A 6 5.13 12.56 7.41
CA ILE A 6 4.31 11.39 7.09
C ILE A 6 3.01 11.50 7.91
N PRO A 7 1.84 11.62 7.25
CA PRO A 7 0.59 11.87 7.96
C PRO A 7 0.26 10.71 8.90
N CYS A 8 -0.35 11.01 10.05
CA CYS A 8 -0.76 9.96 11.00
C CYS A 8 -1.86 9.11 10.38
N GLN A 9 -1.84 7.79 10.63
CA GLN A 9 -2.90 6.87 10.20
C GLN A 9 -4.27 7.39 10.67
N GLY A 10 -5.22 7.53 9.75
CA GLY A 10 -6.55 8.10 10.01
C GLY A 10 -6.68 9.61 9.78
N SER A 11 -5.61 10.30 9.36
CA SER A 11 -5.71 11.69 8.87
C SER A 11 -6.37 11.71 7.49
N PRO A 12 -7.11 12.77 7.11
CA PRO A 12 -7.71 12.88 5.77
C PRO A 12 -6.67 12.91 4.64
N GLU A 13 -5.43 13.26 4.97
CA GLU A 13 -4.28 13.27 4.05
C GLU A 13 -3.53 11.92 4.02
N ALA A 14 -3.92 10.95 4.85
CA ALA A 14 -3.29 9.64 4.89
C ALA A 14 -4.00 8.67 3.93
N PRO A 15 -3.24 7.84 3.20
CA PRO A 15 -3.81 6.73 2.44
C PRO A 15 -4.65 5.86 3.38
N SER A 16 -5.87 5.52 2.97
CA SER A 16 -6.75 4.66 3.76
C SER A 16 -7.27 3.54 2.90
N PHE A 17 -7.19 2.32 3.43
CA PHE A 17 -7.76 1.14 2.79
C PHE A 17 -9.01 0.73 3.56
N SER A 18 -10.13 0.71 2.86
CA SER A 18 -11.45 0.35 3.41
C SER A 18 -11.64 -1.16 3.60
N GLY A 19 -10.69 -1.99 3.16
CA GLY A 19 -10.88 -3.44 3.00
C GLY A 19 -11.55 -3.82 1.69
N CYS A 20 -12.03 -2.84 0.90
CA CYS A 20 -12.69 -3.09 -0.37
C CYS A 20 -11.69 -3.17 -1.53
N PRO A 21 -11.74 -4.22 -2.38
CA PRO A 21 -10.88 -4.38 -3.56
C PRO A 21 -10.86 -3.17 -4.48
N LYS A 22 -12.02 -2.56 -4.71
CA LYS A 22 -12.23 -1.37 -5.55
C LYS A 22 -11.38 -0.16 -5.15
N ASP A 23 -11.05 -0.02 -3.87
CA ASP A 23 -10.22 1.07 -3.36
C ASP A 23 -8.73 0.69 -3.29
N LEU A 24 -8.38 -0.60 -3.47
CA LEU A 24 -7.01 -1.12 -3.32
C LEU A 24 -6.04 -0.48 -4.33
N ARG A 25 -6.48 -0.32 -5.58
CA ARG A 25 -5.64 0.28 -6.63
C ARG A 25 -5.36 1.75 -6.35
N SER A 26 -6.40 2.51 -5.98
CA SER A 26 -6.24 3.92 -5.58
C SER A 26 -5.35 4.04 -4.34
N TYR A 27 -5.53 3.14 -3.38
CA TYR A 27 -4.70 3.08 -2.18
C TYR A 27 -3.21 2.88 -2.49
N PHE A 28 -2.86 1.96 -3.39
CA PHE A 28 -1.46 1.78 -3.80
C PHE A 28 -0.90 3.02 -4.52
N ASP A 29 -1.69 3.66 -5.37
CA ASP A 29 -1.31 4.91 -6.04
C ASP A 29 -1.05 6.04 -5.02
N ASP A 30 -1.92 6.19 -4.02
CA ASP A 30 -1.75 7.14 -2.92
C ASP A 30 -0.46 6.89 -2.11
N ILE A 31 -0.11 5.63 -1.88
CA ILE A 31 1.16 5.25 -1.22
C ILE A 31 2.36 5.61 -2.10
N SER A 32 2.32 5.28 -3.39
CA SER A 32 3.38 5.63 -4.34
C SER A 32 3.56 7.14 -4.47
N ASN A 33 2.48 7.90 -4.63
CA ASN A 33 2.51 9.36 -4.70
C ASN A 33 3.03 9.98 -3.40
N SER A 34 2.65 9.42 -2.24
CA SER A 34 3.19 9.83 -0.94
C SER A 34 4.70 9.61 -0.88
N CYS A 35 5.19 8.43 -1.28
CA CYS A 35 6.60 8.11 -1.29
C CYS A 35 7.41 8.96 -2.29
N ASP A 36 6.87 9.22 -3.48
CA ASP A 36 7.48 10.08 -4.51
C ASP A 36 7.65 11.52 -4.00
N GLY A 37 6.61 12.08 -3.36
CA GLY A 37 6.67 13.40 -2.74
C GLY A 37 7.74 13.53 -1.64
N TYR A 38 8.20 12.41 -1.08
CA TYR A 38 9.27 12.33 -0.09
C TYR A 38 10.63 11.89 -0.68
N GLY A 39 10.71 11.64 -1.99
CA GLY A 39 11.92 11.14 -2.67
C GLY A 39 12.30 9.72 -2.22
N LEU A 40 11.34 8.94 -1.74
CA LEU A 40 11.56 7.58 -1.24
C LEU A 40 11.39 6.58 -2.38
N LEU A 41 12.44 6.39 -3.18
CA LEU A 41 12.47 5.45 -4.32
C LEU A 41 12.62 3.97 -3.90
N ASP A 42 12.63 3.67 -2.59
CA ASP A 42 12.89 2.35 -2.05
C ASP A 42 11.58 1.55 -1.93
N GLY A 43 11.50 0.39 -2.60
CA GLY A 43 10.30 -0.46 -2.59
C GLY A 43 9.93 -0.92 -1.17
N LEU A 44 10.93 -1.26 -0.36
CA LEU A 44 10.74 -1.65 1.04
C LEU A 44 10.10 -0.55 1.88
N ARG A 45 10.39 0.73 1.59
CA ARG A 45 9.73 1.86 2.25
C ARG A 45 8.27 2.00 1.86
N HIS A 46 7.93 1.78 0.58
CA HIS A 46 6.55 1.77 0.13
C HIS A 46 5.75 0.68 0.83
N ILE A 47 6.31 -0.54 0.88
CA ILE A 47 5.69 -1.69 1.55
C ILE A 47 5.45 -1.39 3.03
N LYS A 48 6.46 -0.89 3.75
CA LYS A 48 6.32 -0.51 5.17
C LYS A 48 5.26 0.57 5.38
N LEU A 49 5.14 1.50 4.44
CA LEU A 49 4.13 2.56 4.51
C LEU A 49 2.72 1.98 4.30
N ALA A 50 2.57 1.07 3.33
CA ALA A 50 1.32 0.37 3.09
C ALA A 50 0.87 -0.41 4.33
N LEU A 51 1.75 -1.23 4.91
CA LEU A 51 1.46 -1.98 6.13
C LEU A 51 1.12 -1.09 7.34
N LYS A 52 1.62 0.15 7.37
CA LYS A 52 1.31 1.12 8.43
C LYS A 52 -0.11 1.67 8.31
N TYR A 53 -0.64 1.84 7.10
CA TYR A 53 -1.93 2.50 6.89
C TYR A 53 -3.10 1.52 6.74
N VAL A 54 -2.82 0.28 6.36
CA VAL A 54 -3.82 -0.77 6.19
C VAL A 54 -4.34 -1.26 7.56
N PRO A 55 -5.60 -1.72 7.69
CA PRO A 55 -6.09 -2.40 8.89
C PRO A 55 -5.24 -3.62 9.28
N PHE A 56 -5.19 -3.92 10.59
CA PHE A 56 -4.35 -4.97 11.17
C PHE A 56 -4.51 -6.33 10.48
N GLU A 57 -5.74 -6.74 10.17
CA GLU A 57 -6.03 -8.02 9.51
C GLU A 57 -5.38 -8.11 8.13
N SER A 58 -5.42 -7.03 7.35
CA SER A 58 -4.75 -6.96 6.05
C SER A 58 -3.24 -6.81 6.19
N ALA A 59 -2.76 -6.09 7.21
CA ALA A 59 -1.34 -5.94 7.47
C ALA A 59 -0.68 -7.30 7.77
N ASP A 60 -1.34 -8.15 8.56
CA ASP A 60 -0.88 -9.50 8.89
C ASP A 60 -0.76 -10.36 7.62
N LEU A 61 -1.82 -10.40 6.80
CA LEU A 61 -1.83 -11.10 5.52
C LEU A 61 -0.73 -10.59 4.57
N TRP A 62 -0.59 -9.27 4.47
CA TRP A 62 0.35 -8.67 3.54
C TRP A 62 1.81 -8.77 4.02
N SER A 63 2.04 -8.92 5.33
CA SER A 63 3.38 -9.03 5.89
C SER A 63 4.17 -10.21 5.31
N HIS A 64 3.48 -11.29 4.90
CA HIS A 64 4.10 -12.45 4.26
C HIS A 64 4.69 -12.12 2.89
N PHE A 65 4.04 -11.25 2.11
CA PHE A 65 4.51 -10.86 0.78
C PHE A 65 5.72 -9.93 0.82
N VAL A 66 6.07 -9.34 1.98
CA VAL A 66 7.26 -8.49 2.09
C VAL A 66 8.53 -9.29 1.82
N GLU A 67 8.60 -10.50 2.37
CA GLU A 67 9.73 -11.40 2.17
C GLU A 67 9.68 -12.03 0.77
N GLU A 68 8.48 -12.43 0.31
CA GLU A 68 8.28 -13.05 -1.01
C GLU A 68 8.60 -12.10 -2.17
N SER A 69 8.20 -10.83 -2.06
CA SER A 69 8.51 -9.79 -3.03
C SER A 69 9.98 -9.35 -3.04
N GLY A 70 10.79 -9.82 -2.09
CA GLY A 70 12.17 -9.38 -1.93
C GLY A 70 12.32 -7.89 -1.61
N GLY A 71 11.24 -7.25 -1.12
CA GLY A 71 11.22 -5.81 -0.89
C GLY A 71 10.93 -4.94 -2.11
N ASP A 72 10.52 -5.53 -3.23
CA ASP A 72 10.07 -4.80 -4.42
C ASP A 72 8.59 -4.43 -4.33
N TRP A 73 8.28 -3.16 -4.54
CA TRP A 73 6.90 -2.65 -4.44
C TRP A 73 5.99 -3.19 -5.55
N THR A 74 6.52 -3.38 -6.76
CA THR A 74 5.74 -3.86 -7.91
C THR A 74 5.38 -5.33 -7.69
N SER A 75 6.35 -6.13 -7.27
CA SER A 75 6.12 -7.53 -6.91
C SER A 75 5.12 -7.64 -5.76
N PHE A 76 5.29 -6.85 -4.70
CA PHE A 76 4.37 -6.85 -3.55
C PHE A 76 2.93 -6.51 -3.93
N THR A 77 2.71 -5.43 -4.69
CA THR A 77 1.36 -5.02 -5.11
C THR A 77 0.70 -6.05 -6.04
N SER A 78 1.51 -6.76 -6.85
CA SER A 78 1.03 -7.88 -7.67
C SER A 78 0.57 -9.07 -6.83
N GLU A 79 1.35 -9.48 -5.82
CA GLU A 79 0.98 -10.57 -4.90
C GLU A 79 -0.27 -10.21 -4.09
N VAL A 80 -0.32 -8.99 -3.54
CA VAL A 80 -1.49 -8.49 -2.80
C VAL A 80 -2.71 -8.40 -3.71
N GLY A 81 -2.55 -7.96 -4.96
CA GLY A 81 -3.64 -7.91 -5.94
C GLY A 81 -4.29 -9.27 -6.20
N GLN A 82 -3.50 -10.36 -6.16
CA GLN A 82 -4.02 -11.73 -6.32
C GLN A 82 -4.92 -12.18 -5.15
N LEU A 83 -4.81 -11.58 -3.96
CA LEU A 83 -5.72 -11.86 -2.84
C LEU A 83 -7.14 -11.31 -3.07
N TYR A 84 -7.31 -10.36 -3.99
CA TYR A 84 -8.57 -9.67 -4.24
C TYR A 84 -9.01 -9.89 -5.69
N PRO A 85 -9.43 -11.10 -6.10
CA PRO A 85 -9.91 -11.38 -7.45
C PRO A 85 -11.16 -10.57 -7.83
N GLU A 86 -11.93 -10.11 -6.82
CA GLU A 86 -13.08 -9.22 -6.98
C GLU A 86 -12.73 -7.87 -7.64
N LEU A 87 -11.44 -7.51 -7.67
CA LEU A 87 -10.92 -6.32 -8.36
C LEU A 87 -11.05 -6.45 -9.88
N GLU A 88 -11.07 -7.67 -10.43
CA GLU A 88 -11.34 -7.94 -11.84
C GLU A 88 -12.85 -8.05 -12.16
N GLU A 89 -13.69 -8.35 -11.17
CA GLU A 89 -15.12 -8.62 -11.39
C GLU A 89 -15.98 -7.37 -11.62
N SER A 90 -15.44 -6.16 -11.36
CA SER A 90 -16.14 -4.89 -11.58
C SER A 90 -16.08 -4.34 -13.02
N SER A 91 -15.57 -5.11 -13.99
CA SER A 91 -15.52 -4.71 -15.41
C SER A 91 -16.45 -5.49 -16.33
N LYS A 92 -17.49 -6.17 -15.80
CA LYS A 92 -18.45 -6.90 -16.62
C LYS A 92 -19.80 -6.21 -16.79
#